data_AF-A0A0G1LJL5-F1
#
_entry.id   AF-A0A0G1LJL5-F1
#
_cell.length_a   1.000
_cell.length_b   1.000
_cell.length_c   1.000
_cell.angle_alpha   90.00
_cell.angle_beta   90.00
_cell.angle_gamma   90.00
#
_symmetry.space_group_name_H-M   'P 1'
#
loop_
_entity.id
_entity.type
_entity.pdbx_description
1 polymer ?
#
loop_
_entity_poly.entity_id
_entity_poly.type
_entity_poly.pdbx_seq_one_letter_code
_entity_poly.pdbx_strand_id
1 'polypeptide(L)'
;MNKFIKNILLLVVVLALSYFTADYFGSWYDKFSPQYGGSWFNFPKSIAVFIAGIPLAYVFFVAFTFTLFGFGNRKKWLIWLLIPPLLLWISADRYYIYLPTILALIAFGLAILLRKIFKISQ
;
A
#
# COMPACT_ATOMS: atom_id res chain seq x y z
N MET A 1 -12.18 20.24 12.76
CA MET A 1 -12.30 18.77 12.63
C MET A 1 -11.16 18.07 13.36
N ASN A 2 -11.46 17.08 14.21
CA ASN A 2 -10.49 16.33 15.01
C ASN A 2 -9.41 15.67 14.11
N LYS A 3 -8.13 15.72 14.52
CA LYS A 3 -7.00 15.08 13.81
C LYS A 3 -7.24 13.58 13.60
N PHE A 4 -7.89 12.92 14.55
CA PHE A 4 -8.27 11.52 14.43
C PHE A 4 -9.22 11.28 13.26
N ILE A 5 -10.32 12.06 13.17
CA ILE A 5 -11.31 11.96 12.08
C ILE A 5 -10.66 12.22 10.72
N LYS A 6 -9.74 13.20 10.63
CA LYS A 6 -8.96 13.44 9.41
C LYS A 6 -8.19 12.20 8.96
N ASN A 7 -7.51 11.52 9.89
CA ASN A 7 -6.75 10.31 9.55
C ASN A 7 -7.65 9.13 9.16
N ILE A 8 -8.84 9.01 9.75
CA ILE A 8 -9.84 8.03 9.31
C ILE A 8 -10.31 8.31 7.88
N LEU A 9 -10.59 9.57 7.54
CA LEU A 9 -10.94 9.95 6.16
C LEU A 9 -9.80 9.63 5.18
N LEU A 10 -8.55 9.90 5.56
CA LEU A 10 -7.39 9.51 4.75
C LEU A 10 -7.32 7.98 4.56
N LEU A 11 -7.61 7.20 5.59
CA LEU A 11 -7.67 5.74 5.46
C LEU A 11 -8.77 5.30 4.50
N VAL A 12 -9.95 5.91 4.52
CA VAL A 12 -11.02 5.62 3.56
C VAL A 12 -10.57 5.92 2.13
N VAL A 13 -9.90 7.05 1.91
CA VAL A 13 -9.31 7.39 0.60
C VAL A 13 -8.28 6.35 0.16
N VAL A 14 -7.40 5.93 1.07
CA VAL A 14 -6.42 4.85 0.80
C VAL A 14 -7.11 3.56 0.39
N LEU A 15 -8.14 3.13 1.12
CA LEU A 15 -8.88 1.90 0.81
C LEU A 15 -9.57 1.99 -0.56
N ALA A 16 -10.21 3.12 -0.88
CA ALA A 16 -10.84 3.34 -2.16
C ALA A 16 -9.82 3.31 -3.32
N LEU A 17 -8.70 4.05 -3.19
CA LEU A 17 -7.64 4.04 -4.19
C LEU A 17 -7.03 2.66 -4.38
N SER A 18 -6.83 1.93 -3.28
CA SER A 18 -6.29 0.57 -3.32
C SER A 18 -7.22 -0.39 -4.06
N TYR A 19 -8.53 -0.30 -3.81
CA TYR A 19 -9.52 -1.11 -4.49
C TYR A 19 -9.55 -0.84 -6.00
N PHE A 20 -9.63 0.43 -6.41
CA PHE A 20 -9.73 0.79 -7.84
C PHE A 20 -8.44 0.55 -8.63
N THR A 21 -7.30 0.45 -7.96
CA THR A 21 -6.00 0.23 -8.62
C THR A 21 -5.41 -1.16 -8.36
N ALA A 22 -6.14 -2.04 -7.65
CA ALA A 22 -5.66 -3.37 -7.29
C ALA A 22 -5.22 -4.16 -8.52
N ASP A 23 -6.00 -4.18 -9.60
CA ASP A 23 -5.62 -4.90 -10.83
C ASP A 23 -4.32 -4.40 -11.44
N TYR A 24 -4.03 -3.10 -11.37
CA TYR A 24 -2.79 -2.53 -11.88
C TYR A 24 -1.58 -3.01 -11.06
N PHE A 25 -1.64 -2.86 -9.73
CA PHE A 25 -0.57 -3.32 -8.85
C PHE A 25 -0.40 -4.84 -8.87
N GLY A 26 -1.50 -5.58 -8.93
CA GLY A 26 -1.52 -7.03 -9.06
C GLY A 26 -0.89 -7.49 -10.36
N SER A 27 -1.24 -6.86 -11.49
CA SER A 27 -0.66 -7.21 -12.80
C SER A 27 0.82 -6.87 -12.88
N TRP A 28 1.26 -5.83 -12.17
CA TRP A 28 2.68 -5.53 -12.02
C TRP A 28 3.38 -6.62 -11.20
N TYR A 29 2.82 -7.02 -10.06
CA TYR A 29 3.36 -8.09 -9.22
C TYR A 29 3.46 -9.42 -9.95
N ASP A 30 2.43 -9.80 -10.70
CA ASP A 30 2.35 -11.05 -11.44
C ASP A 30 3.49 -11.23 -12.46
N LYS A 31 4.07 -10.13 -12.95
CA LYS A 31 5.24 -10.16 -13.83
C LYS A 31 6.52 -10.57 -13.09
N PHE A 32 6.62 -10.31 -11.79
CA PHE A 32 7.78 -10.65 -10.97
C PHE A 32 7.60 -11.99 -10.26
N SER A 33 6.41 -12.26 -9.74
CA SER A 33 6.05 -13.50 -9.06
C SER A 33 4.72 -13.99 -9.64
N PRO A 34 4.77 -14.85 -10.68
CA PRO A 34 3.57 -15.38 -11.32
C PRO A 34 2.67 -16.07 -10.28
N GLN A 35 1.45 -15.57 -10.15
CA GLN A 35 0.50 -15.99 -9.11
C GLN A 35 -0.25 -17.30 -9.49
N TYR A 36 -0.01 -17.83 -10.69
CA TYR A 36 -0.69 -19.02 -11.24
C TYR A 36 0.27 -20.19 -11.42
N GLY A 37 -0.15 -21.36 -10.94
CA GLY A 37 0.57 -22.63 -11.13
C GLY A 37 0.83 -23.41 -9.84
N GLY A 38 0.69 -22.78 -8.67
CA GLY A 38 0.95 -23.44 -7.37
C GLY A 38 0.17 -22.88 -6.18
N SER A 39 -0.86 -22.06 -6.39
CA SER A 39 -1.62 -21.45 -5.30
C SER A 39 -2.49 -22.47 -4.56
N TRP A 40 -2.51 -22.38 -3.22
CA TRP A 40 -3.31 -23.23 -2.32
C TRP A 40 -4.83 -23.15 -2.59
N PHE A 41 -5.28 -22.11 -3.27
CA PHE A 41 -6.64 -21.92 -3.72
C PHE A 41 -6.68 -21.90 -5.25
N ASN A 42 -7.53 -22.73 -5.85
CA ASN A 42 -7.80 -22.79 -7.30
C ASN A 42 -8.61 -21.57 -7.78
N PHE A 43 -8.14 -20.36 -7.50
CA PHE A 43 -8.79 -19.14 -7.98
C PHE A 43 -8.48 -18.90 -9.47
N PRO A 44 -9.42 -18.33 -10.24
CA PRO A 44 -9.14 -17.76 -11.55
C PRO A 44 -8.00 -16.73 -11.47
N LYS A 45 -7.13 -16.69 -12.49
CA LYS A 45 -5.99 -15.76 -12.57
C LYS A 45 -6.38 -14.31 -12.26
N SER A 46 -7.49 -13.82 -12.82
CA SER A 46 -7.95 -12.44 -12.58
C SER A 46 -8.19 -12.14 -11.10
N ILE A 47 -8.79 -13.08 -10.37
CA ILE A 47 -9.07 -12.93 -8.94
C ILE A 47 -7.77 -13.00 -8.13
N ALA A 48 -6.86 -13.92 -8.45
CA ALA A 48 -5.56 -14.01 -7.78
C ALA A 48 -4.74 -12.71 -7.94
N VAL A 49 -4.69 -12.18 -9.17
CA VAL A 49 -4.04 -10.91 -9.49
C VAL A 49 -4.65 -9.75 -8.70
N PHE A 50 -5.98 -9.64 -8.69
CA PHE A 50 -6.68 -8.59 -7.94
C PHE A 50 -6.39 -8.66 -6.43
N ILE A 51 -6.52 -9.86 -5.83
CA ILE A 51 -6.30 -10.08 -4.39
C ILE A 51 -4.86 -9.75 -4.00
N ALA A 52 -3.87 -10.15 -4.81
CA ALA A 52 -2.47 -9.82 -4.58
C ALA A 52 -2.18 -8.31 -4.73
N GLY A 53 -2.92 -7.64 -5.62
CA GLY A 53 -2.81 -6.20 -5.87
C GLY A 53 -3.29 -5.31 -4.73
N ILE A 54 -4.34 -5.71 -4.00
CA ILE A 54 -4.89 -4.94 -2.87
C ILE A 54 -3.83 -4.58 -1.83
N PRO A 55 -3.08 -5.53 -1.21
CA PRO A 55 -2.11 -5.19 -0.18
C PRO A 55 -0.94 -4.36 -0.72
N LEU A 56 -0.55 -4.53 -2.00
CA LEU A 56 0.51 -3.74 -2.61
C LEU A 56 0.08 -2.28 -2.83
N ALA A 57 -1.10 -2.09 -3.42
CA ALA A 57 -1.69 -0.77 -3.60
C ALA A 57 -1.89 -0.08 -2.24
N TYR A 58 -2.38 -0.84 -1.24
CA TYR A 58 -2.55 -0.36 0.12
C TYR A 58 -1.25 0.12 0.74
N VAL A 59 -0.17 -0.67 0.69
CA VAL A 59 1.14 -0.28 1.22
C VAL A 59 1.64 1.00 0.55
N PHE A 60 1.51 1.10 -0.78
CA PHE A 60 1.88 2.28 -1.53
C PHE A 60 1.07 3.51 -1.09
N PHE A 61 -0.27 3.42 -1.07
CA PHE A 61 -1.12 4.56 -0.75
C PHE A 61 -1.10 4.95 0.72
N VAL A 62 -0.93 4.00 1.66
CA VAL A 62 -0.66 4.33 3.07
C VAL A 62 0.62 5.15 3.16
N ALA A 63 1.72 4.63 2.61
CA ALA A 63 3.01 5.31 2.65
C ALA A 63 2.93 6.70 2.00
N PHE A 64 2.30 6.82 0.83
CA PHE A 64 2.17 8.08 0.11
C PHE A 64 1.25 9.07 0.83
N THR A 65 0.00 8.68 1.07
CA THR A 65 -1.06 9.57 1.56
C THR A 65 -0.83 10.01 2.99
N PHE A 66 -0.45 9.08 3.89
CA PHE A 66 -0.15 9.47 5.26
C PHE A 66 1.16 10.25 5.35
N THR A 67 2.16 9.97 4.51
CA THR A 67 3.35 10.83 4.45
C THR A 67 3.00 12.21 3.96
N LEU A 68 2.12 12.37 2.97
CA LEU A 68 1.77 13.65 2.36
C LEU A 68 0.79 14.47 3.19
N PHE A 69 -0.20 13.84 3.83
CA PHE A 69 -1.33 14.51 4.48
C PHE A 69 -1.61 14.05 5.92
N GLY A 70 -0.94 13.03 6.45
CA GLY A 70 -1.26 12.48 7.77
C GLY A 70 -1.07 13.48 8.93
N PHE A 71 -2.04 13.58 9.82
CA PHE A 71 -2.06 14.60 10.89
C PHE A 71 -1.65 14.05 12.26
N GLY A 72 -1.05 14.91 13.10
CA GLY A 72 -0.68 14.57 14.48
C GLY A 72 0.45 13.55 14.55
N ASN A 73 0.22 12.41 15.22
CA ASN A 73 1.19 11.32 15.35
C ASN A 73 1.31 10.50 14.05
N ARG A 74 1.61 11.16 12.93
CA ARG A 74 1.69 10.58 11.57
C ARG A 74 2.57 9.34 11.51
N LYS A 75 3.74 9.37 12.15
CA LYS A 75 4.68 8.22 12.18
C LYS A 75 4.03 6.99 12.83
N LYS A 76 3.26 7.17 13.91
CA LYS A 76 2.54 6.06 14.56
C LYS A 76 1.49 5.48 13.62
N TRP A 77 0.70 6.34 12.95
CA TRP A 77 -0.30 5.87 11.98
C TRP A 77 0.31 5.10 10.81
N LEU A 78 1.39 5.62 10.22
CA LEU A 78 2.13 4.92 9.17
C LEU A 78 2.59 3.54 9.63
N ILE A 79 3.25 3.45 10.79
CA ILE A 79 3.76 2.18 11.31
C ILE A 79 2.60 1.21 11.57
N TRP A 80 1.55 1.64 12.28
CA TRP A 80 0.42 0.77 12.62
C TRP A 80 -0.34 0.26 11.40
N LEU A 81 -0.49 1.08 10.35
CA LEU A 81 -1.19 0.67 9.14
C LEU A 81 -0.32 -0.21 8.23
N LEU A 82 1.00 -0.03 8.23
CA LEU A 82 1.91 -0.84 7.41
C LEU A 82 2.22 -2.21 8.02
N ILE A 83 2.13 -2.38 9.34
CA ILE A 83 2.45 -3.66 10.00
C ILE A 83 1.58 -4.82 9.47
N PRO A 84 0.23 -4.74 9.45
CA PRO A 84 -0.60 -5.86 8.99
C PRO A 84 -0.29 -6.37 7.58
N PRO A 85 -0.23 -5.52 6.53
CA PRO A 85 0.07 -6.00 5.18
C PRO A 85 1.50 -6.53 5.05
N LEU A 86 2.47 -6.00 5.81
CA LEU A 86 3.84 -6.53 5.82
C LEU A 86 3.90 -7.92 6.47
N LEU A 87 3.17 -8.15 7.57
CA LEU A 87 3.06 -9.47 8.20
C LEU A 87 2.42 -10.50 7.27
N LEU A 88 1.36 -10.11 6.55
CA LEU A 88 0.73 -10.97 5.56
C LEU A 88 1.71 -11.38 4.45
N TRP A 89 2.53 -10.44 3.97
CA TRP A 89 3.54 -10.72 2.95
C TRP A 89 4.67 -11.63 3.43
N ILE A 90 5.15 -11.42 4.66
CA ILE A 90 6.14 -12.32 5.29
C ILE A 90 5.63 -13.77 5.29
N SER A 91 4.34 -13.98 5.54
CA SER A 91 3.74 -15.32 5.54
C SER A 91 3.43 -15.87 4.16
N ALA A 92 2.99 -15.03 3.23
CA ALA A 92 2.47 -15.45 1.93
C ALA A 92 3.58 -15.71 0.90
N ASP A 93 4.59 -14.86 0.85
CA ASP A 93 5.66 -14.97 -0.14
C ASP A 93 6.97 -14.37 0.38
N ARG A 94 7.80 -15.24 0.97
CA ARG A 94 9.10 -14.83 1.53
C ARG A 94 10.10 -14.36 0.47
N TYR A 95 9.98 -14.84 -0.77
CA TYR A 95 10.93 -14.50 -1.82
C TYR A 95 10.72 -13.07 -2.32
N TYR A 96 9.47 -12.59 -2.33
CA TYR A 96 9.11 -11.27 -2.87
C TYR A 96 8.70 -10.26 -1.80
N ILE A 97 9.08 -10.51 -0.54
CA ILE A 97 8.85 -9.59 0.59
C ILE A 97 9.40 -8.17 0.35
N TYR A 98 10.45 -8.04 -0.46
CA TYR A 98 11.06 -6.75 -0.77
C TYR A 98 10.17 -5.85 -1.64
N LEU A 99 9.23 -6.41 -2.41
CA LEU A 99 8.39 -5.63 -3.35
C LEU A 99 7.49 -4.61 -2.62
N PRO A 100 6.68 -4.99 -1.61
CA PRO A 100 5.94 -4.03 -0.80
C PRO A 100 6.84 -2.97 -0.16
N THR A 101 8.03 -3.35 0.31
CA THR A 101 8.97 -2.42 0.94
C THR A 101 9.50 -1.38 -0.05
N ILE A 102 9.90 -1.80 -1.25
CA ILE A 102 10.35 -0.90 -2.31
C ILE A 102 9.22 0.06 -2.71
N LEU A 103 7.99 -0.44 -2.89
CA LEU A 103 6.83 0.41 -3.19
C LEU A 103 6.57 1.44 -2.09
N ALA A 104 6.66 1.04 -0.82
CA ALA A 104 6.52 1.96 0.30
C ALA A 104 7.60 3.06 0.30
N LEU A 105 8.85 2.70 -0.01
CA LEU A 105 9.96 3.66 -0.09
C LEU A 105 9.81 4.63 -1.27
N ILE A 106 9.37 4.14 -2.44
CA ILE A 106 9.07 4.98 -3.60
C ILE A 106 7.94 5.97 -3.26
N ALA A 107 6.83 5.47 -2.71
CA ALA A 107 5.70 6.28 -2.26
C ALA A 107 6.12 7.35 -1.24
N PHE A 108 6.95 6.96 -0.27
CA PHE A 108 7.49 7.86 0.74
C PHE A 108 8.37 8.95 0.13
N GLY A 109 9.28 8.59 -0.78
CA GLY A 109 10.15 9.53 -1.50
C GLY A 109 9.35 10.52 -2.35
N LEU A 110 8.36 10.03 -3.11
CA LEU A 110 7.46 10.87 -3.89
C LEU A 110 6.70 11.87 -3.01
N ALA A 111 6.17 11.40 -1.87
CA ALA A 111 5.45 12.27 -0.94
C ALA A 111 6.36 13.37 -0.35
N ILE A 112 7.61 13.05 0.00
CA ILE A 112 8.59 14.04 0.47
C ILE A 112 8.88 15.08 -0.61
N LEU A 113 9.10 14.63 -1.85
CA LEU A 113 9.40 15.50 -2.98
C LEU A 113 8.23 16.46 -3.24
N LEU A 114 6.99 15.96 -3.26
CA LEU A 114 5.80 16.79 -3.42
C LEU A 114 5.64 17.79 -2.29
N ARG A 115 5.87 17.40 -1.03
CA ARG A 115 5.85 18.34 0.11
C ARG A 115 6.85 19.47 -0.08
N LYS A 116 8.05 19.17 -0.58
CA LYS A 116 9.10 20.16 -0.83
C LYS A 116 8.71 21.12 -1.96
N ILE A 117 8.18 20.61 -3.07
CA ILE A 117 7.76 21.41 -4.22
C ILE A 117 6.60 22.33 -3.86
N PHE A 118 5.55 21.79 -3.24
CA PHE A 118 4.32 22.51 -2.92
C PHE A 118 4.36 23.23 -1.56
N LYS A 119 5.50 23.23 -0.87
CA LYS A 119 5.68 23.83 0.46
C LYS A 119 4.59 23.44 1.47
N ILE A 120 4.23 22.15 1.47
CA ILE A 120 3.20 21.62 2.37
C ILE A 120 3.78 21.48 3.77
N SER A 121 3.62 22.53 4.58
CA SER A 121 3.92 22.52 6.02
C SER A 121 2.75 21.92 6.80
N GLN A 122 3.02 21.02 7.73
CA GLN A 122 2.04 20.49 8.68
C GLN A 122 2.48 20.75 10.12
#